data_AF-A0A0J1H8S5-F1
#
_entry.id   AF-A0A0J1H8S5-F1
#
_cell.length_a   1.000
_cell.length_b   1.000
_cell.length_c   1.000
_cell.angle_alpha   90.00
_cell.angle_beta   90.00
_cell.angle_gamma   90.00
#
_symmetry.space_group_name_H-M   'P 1'
#
loop_
_entity.id
_entity.type
_entity.pdbx_description
1 polymer ?
#
loop_
_entity_poly.entity_id
_entity_poly.type
_entity_poly.pdbx_seq_one_letter_code
_entity_poly.pdbx_strand_id
1 'polypeptide(L)'
;MKLSELQSHIKEFDYAPEHSEHYFLKLIEEVGELAESIRAGKGGQPDLAALKGTIAEELYDVLYYVCALANIYDVNLEKTHELKEVLNKAKYNR
;
A
#
# COMPACT_ATOMS: atom_id res chain seq x y z
N MET A 1 12.41 -6.09 4.02
CA MET A 1 11.67 -4.86 4.31
C MET A 1 10.49 -5.21 5.20
N LYS A 2 10.44 -4.65 6.40
CA LYS A 2 9.26 -4.71 7.28
C LYS A 2 8.27 -3.61 6.90
N LEU A 3 7.00 -3.76 7.29
CA LEU A 3 5.97 -2.77 6.99
C LEU A 3 6.24 -1.43 7.70
N SER A 4 6.72 -1.49 8.94
CA SER A 4 7.19 -0.32 9.68
C SER A 4 8.37 0.40 9.00
N GLU A 5 9.34 -0.35 8.47
CA GLU A 5 10.48 0.22 7.74
C GLU A 5 10.03 0.91 6.45
N LEU A 6 9.15 0.27 5.67
CA LEU A 6 8.56 0.87 4.47
C LEU A 6 7.80 2.16 4.81
N GLN A 7 6.94 2.09 5.82
CA GLN A 7 6.12 3.22 6.25
C GLN A 7 7.00 4.40 6.71
N SER A 8 8.05 4.15 7.51
CA SER A 8 9.01 5.18 7.91
C SER A 8 9.77 5.77 6.72
N HIS A 9 10.24 4.91 5.80
CA HIS A 9 10.97 5.36 4.62
C HIS A 9 10.11 6.26 3.72
N ILE A 10 8.84 5.91 3.48
CA ILE A 10 7.92 6.77 2.70
C ILE A 10 7.75 8.13 3.40
N LYS A 11 7.58 8.15 4.71
CA LYS A 11 7.39 9.39 5.48
C LYS A 11 8.57 10.36 5.38
N GLU A 12 9.79 9.86 5.19
CA GLU A 12 10.99 10.70 5.07
C GLU A 12 10.99 11.60 3.83
N PHE A 13 10.32 11.17 2.76
CA PHE A 13 10.35 11.87 1.46
C PHE A 13 8.97 12.33 0.98
N ASP A 14 7.90 11.74 1.50
CA ASP A 14 6.52 12.04 1.11
C ASP A 14 5.62 12.12 2.34
N TYR A 15 5.53 13.32 2.91
CA TYR A 15 4.70 13.61 4.08
C TYR A 15 4.23 15.07 4.09
N ALA A 16 2.99 15.28 3.67
CA ALA A 16 2.30 16.57 3.67
C ALA A 16 0.93 16.44 4.39
N PRO A 17 0.89 16.50 5.74
CA PRO A 17 -0.35 16.28 6.52
C PRO A 17 -1.49 17.25 6.16
N GLU A 18 -1.17 18.46 5.68
CA GLU A 18 -2.11 19.44 5.17
C GLU A 18 -2.81 19.03 3.85
N HIS A 19 -2.34 17.97 3.19
CA HIS A 19 -2.82 17.47 1.90
C HIS A 19 -3.40 16.06 1.99
N SER A 20 -4.03 15.70 3.10
CA SER A 20 -4.60 14.35 3.31
C SER A 20 -5.50 13.84 2.16
N GLU A 21 -6.31 14.70 1.54
CA GLU A 21 -7.16 14.35 0.39
C GLU A 21 -6.35 13.92 -0.84
N HIS A 22 -5.18 14.54 -1.07
CA HIS A 22 -4.30 14.20 -2.19
C HIS A 22 -3.88 12.72 -2.13
N TYR A 23 -3.46 12.24 -0.96
CA TYR A 23 -3.05 10.85 -0.76
C TYR A 23 -4.20 9.86 -0.99
N PHE A 24 -5.43 10.24 -0.62
CA PHE A 24 -6.60 9.40 -0.89
C PHE A 24 -6.91 9.34 -2.38
N LEU A 25 -6.89 10.48 -3.08
CA LEU A 25 -7.11 10.52 -4.53
C LEU A 25 -6.07 9.68 -5.27
N LYS A 26 -4.79 9.83 -4.91
CA LYS A 26 -3.70 9.01 -5.45
C LYS A 26 -3.91 7.52 -5.20
N LEU A 27 -4.31 7.09 -4.00
CA LEU A 27 -4.65 5.69 -3.75
C LEU A 27 -5.72 5.18 -4.74
N ILE A 28 -6.77 5.97 -5.00
CA ILE A 28 -7.83 5.58 -5.93
C ILE A 28 -7.35 5.53 -7.38
N GLU A 29 -6.43 6.42 -7.77
CA GLU A 29 -5.77 6.36 -9.09
C GLU A 29 -5.00 5.04 -9.25
N GLU A 30 -4.14 4.67 -8.29
CA GLU A 30 -3.35 3.43 -8.39
C GLU A 30 -4.22 2.17 -8.35
N VAL A 31 -5.35 2.20 -7.62
CA VAL A 31 -6.34 1.12 -7.67
C VAL A 31 -6.96 0.99 -9.08
N GLY A 32 -7.13 2.10 -9.79
CA GLY A 32 -7.56 2.12 -11.19
C GLY A 32 -6.52 1.52 -12.13
N GLU A 33 -5.25 1.88 -11.99
CA GLU A 33 -4.14 1.34 -12.78
C GLU A 33 -3.96 -0.16 -12.51
N LEU A 34 -4.07 -0.58 -11.25
CA LEU A 34 -4.10 -2.00 -10.86
C LEU A 34 -5.26 -2.76 -11.53
N ALA A 35 -6.46 -2.17 -11.58
CA ALA A 35 -7.59 -2.78 -12.26
C ALA A 35 -7.32 -2.95 -13.77
N GLU A 36 -6.67 -1.97 -14.40
CA GLU A 36 -6.25 -2.06 -15.80
C GLU A 36 -5.20 -3.15 -16.03
N SER A 37 -4.15 -3.22 -15.21
CA SER A 37 -3.07 -4.20 -15.36
C SER A 37 -3.56 -5.64 -15.14
N ILE A 38 -4.48 -5.85 -14.21
CA ILE A 38 -5.19 -7.13 -14.00
C ILE A 38 -6.02 -7.49 -15.22
N ARG A 39 -6.85 -6.55 -15.72
CA ARG A 39 -7.67 -6.76 -16.92
C ARG A 39 -6.82 -7.11 -18.14
N ALA A 40 -5.63 -6.53 -18.24
CA ALA A 40 -4.67 -6.79 -19.32
C ALA A 40 -3.87 -8.10 -19.13
N GLY A 41 -4.03 -8.81 -18.00
CA GLY A 41 -3.35 -10.08 -17.74
C GLY A 41 -1.83 -9.96 -17.51
N LYS A 42 -1.35 -8.80 -17.06
CA LYS A 42 0.09 -8.49 -16.90
C LYS A 42 0.68 -9.03 -15.59
N GLY A 43 0.44 -10.30 -15.31
CA GLY A 43 0.90 -10.98 -14.10
C GLY A 43 2.32 -11.53 -14.19
N GLY A 44 2.82 -12.04 -13.06
CA GLY A 44 4.18 -12.57 -12.91
C GLY A 44 5.15 -11.57 -12.27
N GLN A 45 6.40 -12.00 -12.06
CA GLN A 45 7.47 -11.12 -11.57
C GLN A 45 8.19 -10.50 -12.77
N PRO A 46 8.07 -9.19 -13.01
CA PRO A 46 8.78 -8.53 -14.10
C PRO A 46 10.26 -8.34 -13.77
N ASP A 47 11.07 -8.17 -14.81
CA ASP A 47 12.39 -7.53 -14.70
C ASP A 47 12.24 -6.00 -14.74
N LEU A 48 13.35 -5.29 -14.58
CA LEU A 48 13.33 -3.82 -14.56
C LEU A 48 12.80 -3.21 -15.88
N ALA A 49 13.08 -3.85 -17.02
CA ALA A 49 12.67 -3.34 -18.33
C ALA A 49 11.17 -3.51 -18.57
N ALA A 50 10.57 -4.53 -17.95
CA ALA A 50 9.17 -4.87 -18.07
C ALA A 50 8.30 -4.42 -16.89
N LEU A 51 8.87 -3.79 -15.84
CA LEU A 51 8.12 -3.42 -14.62
C LEU A 51 6.90 -2.53 -14.92
N LYS A 52 7.05 -1.61 -15.88
CA LYS A 52 6.06 -0.57 -16.14
C LYS A 52 4.68 -1.11 -16.57
N GLY A 53 3.62 -0.67 -15.89
CA GLY A 53 2.23 -1.01 -16.12
C GLY A 53 1.88 -2.45 -15.74
N THR A 54 2.72 -3.14 -14.96
CA THR A 54 2.50 -4.55 -14.57
C THR A 54 1.76 -4.65 -13.26
N ILE A 55 1.09 -5.79 -13.01
CA ILE A 55 0.41 -6.05 -11.74
C ILE A 55 1.37 -5.89 -10.54
N ALA A 56 2.67 -6.20 -10.71
CA ALA A 56 3.66 -6.06 -9.65
C ALA A 56 3.94 -4.60 -9.28
N GLU A 57 4.03 -3.71 -10.27
CA GLU A 57 4.19 -2.25 -10.04
C GLU A 57 2.93 -1.69 -9.40
N GLU A 58 1.75 -1.94 -9.99
CA GLU A 58 0.51 -1.34 -9.48
C GLU A 58 0.15 -1.84 -8.07
N LEU A 59 0.44 -3.10 -7.74
CA LEU A 59 0.28 -3.60 -6.36
C LEU A 59 1.20 -2.86 -5.38
N TYR A 60 2.41 -2.52 -5.82
CA TYR A 60 3.34 -1.75 -5.01
C TYR A 60 2.88 -0.30 -4.85
N ASP A 61 2.36 0.33 -5.90
CA ASP A 61 1.88 1.71 -5.85
C ASP A 61 0.62 1.84 -4.95
N VAL A 62 -0.26 0.85 -4.98
CA VAL A 62 -1.35 0.74 -3.98
C VAL A 62 -0.79 0.59 -2.56
N LEU A 63 0.20 -0.30 -2.35
CA LEU A 63 0.83 -0.47 -1.03
C LEU A 63 1.51 0.82 -0.55
N TYR A 64 2.14 1.56 -1.46
CA TYR A 64 2.79 2.84 -1.20
C TYR A 64 1.78 3.82 -0.63
N TYR A 65 0.65 4.05 -1.31
CA TYR A 65 -0.35 5.01 -0.85
C TYR A 65 -1.13 4.54 0.39
N VAL A 66 -1.25 3.22 0.62
CA VAL A 66 -1.72 2.70 1.92
C VAL A 66 -0.78 3.13 3.05
N CYS A 67 0.54 3.01 2.86
CA CYS A 67 1.53 3.43 3.86
C CYS A 67 1.57 4.96 4.02
N ALA A 68 1.47 5.72 2.93
CA ALA A 68 1.42 7.18 2.96
C ALA A 68 0.18 7.67 3.73
N LEU A 69 -1.00 7.13 3.45
CA LEU A 69 -2.22 7.43 4.21
C LEU A 69 -2.06 7.07 5.69
N ALA A 70 -1.46 5.92 5.99
CA ALA A 70 -1.20 5.56 7.39
C ALA A 70 -0.30 6.60 8.08
N ASN A 71 0.71 7.14 7.40
CA ASN A 71 1.53 8.23 7.94
C ASN A 71 0.75 9.53 8.16
N ILE A 72 -0.13 9.90 7.23
CA ILE A 72 -0.96 11.11 7.31
C ILE A 72 -1.91 11.05 8.51
N TYR A 73 -2.49 9.88 8.77
CA TYR A 73 -3.44 9.67 9.87
C TYR A 73 -2.81 9.14 11.15
N ASP A 74 -1.48 9.16 11.26
CA ASP A 74 -0.72 8.66 12.42
C ASP A 74 -1.08 7.21 12.83
N VAL A 75 -1.29 6.36 11.83
CA VAL A 75 -1.61 4.94 12.00
C VAL A 75 -0.34 4.11 11.86
N ASN A 76 -0.02 3.29 12.86
CA ASN A 76 1.03 2.29 12.77
C ASN A 76 0.47 0.99 12.19
N LEU A 77 0.79 0.67 10.93
CA LEU A 77 0.24 -0.50 10.24
C LEU A 77 0.71 -1.83 10.85
N GLU A 78 1.97 -1.94 11.30
CA GLU A 78 2.49 -3.15 11.95
C GLU A 78 1.75 -3.41 13.27
N LYS A 79 1.56 -2.37 14.08
CA LYS A 79 0.80 -2.49 15.33
C LYS A 79 -0.66 -2.83 15.07
N THR A 80 -1.23 -2.27 14.01
CA THR A 80 -2.60 -2.55 13.57
C THR A 80 -2.74 -4.01 13.14
N HIS A 81 -1.76 -4.56 12.43
CA HIS A 81 -1.69 -5.97 12.07
C HIS A 81 -1.69 -6.87 13.32
N GLU A 82 -0.86 -6.58 14.34
CA GLU A 82 -0.87 -7.32 15.60
C GLU A 82 -2.25 -7.33 16.28
N LEU A 83 -2.91 -6.17 16.37
CA LEU A 83 -4.24 -6.04 16.95
C LEU A 83 -5.29 -6.82 16.16
N LYS A 84 -5.22 -6.78 14.82
CA LYS A 84 -6.12 -7.52 13.94
C LYS A 84 -5.96 -9.03 14.10
N GLU A 85 -4.75 -9.53 14.29
CA GLU A 85 -4.51 -10.95 14.54
C GLU A 85 -5.10 -11.42 15.88
N VAL A 86 -5.00 -10.61 16.94
CA VAL A 86 -5.66 -10.91 18.22
C VAL A 86 -7.17 -11.02 18.05
N LEU A 87 -7.79 -10.06 17.34
CA LEU A 87 -9.23 -10.09 17.07
C LEU A 87 -9.65 -11.28 16.20
N ASN A 88 -8.85 -11.63 15.18
CA ASN A 88 -9.12 -12.76 14.31
C ASN A 88 -9.07 -14.09 15.06
N LYS A 89 -8.07 -14.29 15.94
CA LYS A 89 -7.98 -15.48 16.80
C LYS A 89 -9.19 -15.61 17.72
N ALA A 90 -9.60 -14.51 18.36
CA ALA A 90 -10.77 -14.49 19.22
C ALA A 90 -12.08 -14.79 18.46
N LYS A 91 -12.22 -14.28 17.23
CA LYS A 91 -13.45 -14.44 16.42
C LYS A 91 -13.56 -15.82 15.76
N TYR A 92 -12.45 -16.37 15.29
CA TYR A 92 -12.43 -17.60 14.49
C TYR A 92 -11.87 -18.81 15.26
N ASN A 93 -11.57 -18.65 16.55
CA ASN A 93 -11.05 -19.69 17.43
C ASN A 93 -9.82 -20.39 16.85
N ARG A 94 -8.89 -19.59 16.32
CA ARG A 94 -7.57 -20.05 15.84
C ARG A 94 -6.50 -19.78 16.90
#